data_AF-A0A9W7AZM4-F1
#
_entry.id   AF-A0A9W7AZM4-F1
#
_cell.length_a   1.000
_cell.length_b   1.000
_cell.length_c   1.000
_cell.angle_alpha   90.00
_cell.angle_beta   90.00
_cell.angle_gamma   90.00
#
_symmetry.space_group_name_H-M   'P 1'
#
loop_
_entity.id
_entity.type
_entity.pdbx_description
1 polymer ?
#
loop_
_entity_poly.entity_id
_entity_poly.type
_entity_poly.pdbx_seq_one_letter_code
_entity_poly.pdbx_strand_id
1 'polypeptide(L)'
;MGLAVAVWVFSGNYIFTSLFTLMVLLGQLEYYRGVMSTGVYPARKISVVGSCAMFLTGLFFPSLHQLCLPAFSTISMIWFLTAKRNASSISEVRSPFT
;
A
#
# COMPACT_ATOMS: atom_id res chain seq x y z
N MET A 1 13.85 -7.98 -19.83
CA MET A 1 13.01 -7.93 -18.62
C MET A 1 13.50 -8.90 -17.54
N GLY A 2 13.55 -10.21 -17.77
CA GLY A 2 13.94 -11.19 -16.72
C GLY A 2 15.34 -11.02 -16.10
N LEU A 3 16.35 -10.65 -16.88
CA LEU A 3 17.72 -10.48 -16.39
C LEU A 3 17.85 -9.28 -15.42
N ALA A 4 17.18 -8.17 -15.70
CA ALA A 4 17.13 -7.00 -14.82
C ALA A 4 16.42 -7.31 -13.49
N VAL A 5 15.33 -8.09 -13.55
CA VAL A 5 14.61 -8.54 -12.35
C VAL A 5 15.47 -9.51 -11.53
N ALA A 6 16.21 -10.42 -12.18
CA ALA A 6 17.13 -11.32 -11.48
C ALA A 6 18.24 -10.55 -10.76
N VAL A 7 18.92 -9.62 -11.44
CA VAL A 7 19.96 -8.78 -10.82
C VAL A 7 19.41 -7.99 -9.63
N TRP A 8 18.17 -7.51 -9.75
CA TRP A 8 17.51 -6.81 -8.65
C TRP A 8 17.16 -7.71 -7.46
N VAL A 9 16.58 -8.90 -7.69
CA VAL A 9 16.28 -9.88 -6.64
C VAL A 9 17.55 -10.33 -5.91
N PHE A 10 18.67 -10.46 -6.63
CA PHE A 10 19.96 -10.83 -6.05
C PHE A 10 20.79 -9.64 -5.52
N SER A 11 20.30 -8.39 -5.61
CA SER A 11 21.03 -7.18 -5.17
C SER A 11 21.12 -7.01 -3.64
N GLY A 12 20.54 -7.94 -2.87
CA GLY A 12 20.54 -7.93 -1.42
C GLY A 12 19.30 -7.25 -0.81
N ASN A 13 18.99 -7.61 0.43
CA ASN A 13 17.71 -7.29 1.07
C ASN A 13 17.40 -5.79 1.11
N TYR A 14 18.40 -4.93 1.33
CA TYR A 14 18.17 -3.47 1.43
C TYR A 14 17.76 -2.84 0.09
N ILE A 15 18.44 -3.19 -1.01
CA ILE A 15 18.18 -2.63 -2.34
C ILE A 15 16.90 -3.22 -2.91
N PHE A 16 16.68 -4.52 -2.69
CA PHE A 16 15.44 -5.19 -3.07
C PHE A 16 14.22 -4.58 -2.36
N THR A 17 14.25 -4.53 -1.03
CA THR A 17 13.12 -4.05 -0.23
C THR A 17 12.86 -2.56 -0.44
N SER A 18 13.87 -1.71 -0.61
CA SER A 18 13.68 -0.28 -0.84
C SER A 18 13.02 0.03 -2.18
N LEU A 19 13.51 -0.57 -3.27
CA LEU A 19 12.91 -0.42 -4.60
C LEU A 19 11.50 -1.02 -4.64
N PHE A 20 11.28 -2.15 -3.96
CA PHE A 20 9.96 -2.78 -3.88
C PHE A 20 8.97 -1.90 -3.11
N THR A 21 9.41 -1.33 -1.99
CA THR A 21 8.62 -0.37 -1.20
C THR A 21 8.25 0.85 -2.04
N LEU A 22 9.19 1.37 -2.83
CA LEU A 22 8.94 2.53 -3.70
C LEU A 22 7.89 2.21 -4.78
N MET A 23 7.99 1.03 -5.41
CA MET A 23 6.98 0.58 -6.39
C MET A 23 5.59 0.44 -5.77
N VAL A 24 5.49 -0.15 -4.57
CA VAL A 24 4.21 -0.27 -3.86
C VAL A 24 3.65 1.10 -3.50
N LEU A 25 4.48 2.04 -3.04
CA LEU A 25 4.05 3.40 -2.74
C LEU A 25 3.49 4.11 -3.96
N LEU A 26 4.17 4.03 -5.11
CA LEU A 26 3.70 4.64 -6.36
C LEU A 26 2.37 4.03 -6.82
N GLY A 27 2.25 2.70 -6.81
CA GLY A 27 1.02 2.01 -7.18
C GLY A 27 -0.16 2.35 -6.26
N GLN A 28 0.08 2.43 -4.94
CA GLN A 28 -0.94 2.87 -3.99
C GLN A 28 -1.35 4.32 -4.21
N LEU A 29 -0.40 5.21 -4.50
CA LEU A 29 -0.70 6.62 -4.78
C LEU A 29 -1.56 6.79 -6.03
N GLU A 30 -1.26 6.05 -7.09
CA GLU A 30 -2.06 6.06 -8.32
C GLU A 30 -3.49 5.53 -8.08
N TYR A 31 -3.60 4.40 -7.38
CA TYR A 31 -4.90 3.86 -6.96
C TYR A 31 -5.70 4.90 -6.15
N TYR A 32 -5.08 5.53 -5.16
CA TYR A 32 -5.77 6.55 -4.35
C TYR A 32 -6.13 7.80 -5.15
N ARG A 33 -5.36 8.17 -6.18
CA ARG A 33 -5.73 9.28 -7.07
C ARG A 33 -7.00 8.94 -7.85
N GLY A 34 -7.13 7.71 -8.36
CA GLY A 34 -8.35 7.24 -9.01
C GLY A 34 -9.57 7.19 -8.08
N VAL A 35 -9.37 6.78 -6.82
CA VAL A 35 -10.45 6.79 -5.82
C VAL A 35 -10.82 8.22 -5.41
N MET A 36 -9.86 9.13 -5.28
CA MET A 36 -10.16 10.53 -4.94
C MET A 36 -10.93 11.26 -6.06
N SER A 37 -10.75 10.86 -7.33
CA SER A 37 -11.55 11.43 -8.44
C SER A 37 -13.04 11.06 -8.37
N THR A 38 -13.45 10.05 -7.60
CA THR A 38 -14.86 9.71 -7.39
C THR A 38 -15.51 10.47 -6.22
N GLY A 39 -14.78 11.41 -5.59
CA GLY A 39 -15.27 12.20 -4.46
C GLY A 39 -15.20 11.47 -3.11
N VAL A 40 -14.55 10.31 -3.06
CA VAL A 40 -14.36 9.51 -1.85
C VAL A 40 -12.99 9.76 -1.24
N TYR A 41 -12.97 9.87 0.09
CA TYR A 41 -11.75 10.04 0.86
C TYR A 41 -11.32 8.70 1.46
N PRO A 42 -10.32 8.02 0.88
CA PRO A 42 -9.82 6.75 1.41
C PRO A 42 -8.90 6.96 2.63
N ALA A 43 -8.65 5.89 3.38
CA ALA A 43 -7.69 5.82 4.49
C ALA A 43 -6.21 5.88 4.03
N ARG A 44 -5.86 6.84 3.15
CA ARG A 44 -4.58 6.91 2.44
C ARG A 44 -3.37 6.88 3.38
N LYS A 45 -3.42 7.66 4.46
CA LYS A 45 -2.30 7.74 5.42
C LYS A 45 -2.05 6.41 6.14
N ILE A 46 -3.12 5.75 6.58
CA ILE A 46 -3.03 4.50 7.35
C ILE A 46 -2.47 3.38 6.46
N SER A 47 -2.94 3.29 5.22
CA SER A 47 -2.44 2.25 4.31
C SER A 47 -1.00 2.48 3.86
N VAL A 48 -0.62 3.72 3.55
CA VAL A 48 0.77 4.05 3.16
C VAL A 48 1.72 3.76 4.31
N VAL A 49 1.37 4.17 5.54
CA VAL A 49 2.18 3.89 6.73
C VAL A 49 2.23 2.39 7.02
N GLY A 50 1.10 1.68 6.88
CA GLY A 50 1.03 0.24 7.10
C GLY A 50 1.90 -0.56 6.14
N SER A 51 1.91 -0.20 4.86
CA SER A 51 2.77 -0.85 3.86
C SER A 51 4.25 -0.58 4.12
N CYS A 52 4.65 0.66 4.42
CA CYS A 52 6.03 0.97 4.81
C CYS A 52 6.45 0.21 6.07
N ALA A 53 5.59 0.18 7.09
CA ALA A 53 5.86 -0.53 8.34
C ALA A 53 6.04 -2.04 8.11
N MET A 54 5.25 -2.66 7.23
CA MET A 54 5.37 -4.08 6.89
C MET A 54 6.69 -4.40 6.18
N PHE A 55 7.16 -3.53 5.30
CA PHE A 55 8.47 -3.74 4.65
C PHE A 55 9.64 -3.49 5.58
N LEU A 56 9.54 -2.50 6.47
CA LEU A 56 10.56 -2.23 7.49
C LEU A 56 10.65 -3.37 8.52
N THR A 57 9.52 -3.90 8.98
CA THR A 57 9.53 -5.07 9.88
C THR A 57 10.00 -6.32 9.16
N GLY A 58 9.66 -6.51 7.89
CA GLY A 58 10.23 -7.59 7.07
C GLY A 58 11.76 -7.52 6.94
N LEU A 59 12.34 -6.31 6.94
CA LEU A 59 13.78 -6.09 6.79
C LEU A 59 14.57 -6.31 8.09
N PHE A 60 14.06 -5.83 9.23
CA PHE A 60 14.76 -5.86 10.52
C PHE A 60 14.30 -6.98 11.46
N PHE A 61 13.01 -7.33 11.43
CA PHE A 61 12.37 -8.27 12.35
C PHE A 61 11.42 -9.23 11.60
N PRO A 62 11.97 -10.13 10.78
CA PRO A 62 11.18 -10.97 9.86
C PRO A 62 10.19 -11.90 10.58
N SER A 63 10.36 -12.19 11.86
CA SER A 63 9.40 -12.98 12.64
C SER A 63 8.14 -12.19 13.01
N LEU A 64 8.20 -10.85 13.05
CA LEU A 64 7.10 -9.98 13.48
C LEU A 64 6.28 -9.40 12.31
N HIS A 65 6.71 -9.56 11.05
CA HIS A 65 6.02 -8.94 9.90
C HIS A 65 4.54 -9.37 9.78
N GLN A 66 4.21 -10.59 10.22
CA GLN A 66 2.84 -11.12 10.18
C GLN A 66 1.88 -10.35 11.08
N LEU A 67 2.39 -9.67 12.12
CA LEU A 67 1.58 -8.85 13.04
C LEU A 67 1.19 -7.51 12.43
N CYS A 68 1.93 -7.01 11.42
CA CYS A 68 1.64 -5.73 10.80
C CYS A 68 0.28 -5.74 10.09
N LEU A 69 -0.06 -6.81 9.37
CA LEU A 69 -1.33 -6.92 8.67
C LEU A 69 -2.56 -6.79 9.59
N PRO A 70 -2.71 -7.59 10.66
CA PRO A 70 -3.85 -7.46 11.57
C PRO A 70 -3.84 -6.15 12.36
N ALA A 71 -2.67 -5.59 12.70
CA ALA A 71 -2.58 -4.32 13.41
C ALA A 71 -3.04 -3.15 12.54
N PHE A 72 -2.55 -3.03 11.31
CA PHE A 72 -2.97 -1.95 10.41
C PHE A 72 -4.38 -2.16 9.87
N SER A 73 -4.86 -3.42 9.74
CA SER A 73 -6.25 -3.68 9.35
C SER A 73 -7.24 -3.25 10.42
N THR A 74 -6.97 -3.52 11.70
CA THR A 74 -7.81 -3.06 12.82
C THR A 74 -7.82 -1.53 12.93
N ILE A 75 -6.67 -0.87 12.78
CA ILE A 75 -6.60 0.60 12.73
C ILE A 75 -7.43 1.15 11.56
N SER A 76 -7.33 0.53 10.37
CA SER A 76 -8.11 0.95 9.20
C SER A 76 -9.62 0.77 9.43
N MET A 77 -10.02 -0.32 10.10
CA MET A 77 -11.42 -0.58 10.45
C MET A 77 -11.96 0.48 11.41
N ILE A 78 -11.22 0.81 12.47
CA ILE A 78 -11.59 1.88 13.40
C ILE A 78 -11.74 3.21 12.67
N TRP A 79 -10.83 3.50 11.73
CA TRP A 79 -10.92 4.69 10.90
C TRP A 79 -12.17 4.69 10.00
N PHE A 80 -12.50 3.57 9.35
CA PHE A 80 -13.72 3.47 8.55
C PHE A 80 -15.01 3.58 9.37
N LEU A 81 -14.99 3.13 10.63
CA LEU A 81 -16.13 3.27 11.54
C LEU A 81 -16.31 4.71 12.06
N THR A 82 -15.24 5.51 12.08
CA THR A 82 -15.24 6.90 12.59
C THR A 82 -15.34 7.95 11.49
N ALA A 83 -14.90 7.65 10.26
CA ALA A 83 -15.03 8.52 9.11
C ALA A 83 -16.48 8.55 8.57
N LYS A 84 -16.99 9.75 8.23
CA LYS A 84 -18.33 9.90 7.63
C LYS A 84 -18.43 9.11 6.32
N ARG A 85 -19.48 8.30 6.20
CA ARG A 85 -19.78 7.39 5.08
C ARG A 85 -20.10 8.14 3.78
N ASN A 86 -19.08 8.44 2.98
CA ASN A 86 -19.27 8.57 1.52
C ASN A 86 -18.58 7.35 0.90
N ALA A 87 -19.35 6.29 0.67
CA ALA A 87 -18.85 5.04 0.10
C ALA A 87 -19.06 5.05 -1.42
N SER A 88 -17.98 4.98 -2.19
CA SER A 88 -18.05 4.77 -3.65
C SER A 88 -17.95 3.29 -3.94
N SER A 89 -18.69 2.84 -4.94
CA SER A 89 -18.60 1.48 -5.44
C SER A 89 -17.42 1.32 -6.41
N ILE A 90 -16.85 0.12 -6.50
CA ILE A 90 -15.78 -0.20 -7.49
C ILE A 90 -16.22 0.10 -8.93
N SER A 91 -17.53 0.08 -9.23
CA SER A 91 -18.09 0.49 -10.51
C SER A 91 -17.89 1.97 -10.86
N GLU A 92 -17.75 2.85 -9.87
CA GLU A 92 -17.51 4.29 -10.06
C GLU A 92 -16.02 4.59 -10.28
N VAL A 93 -15.12 3.73 -9.79
CA VAL A 93 -13.66 3.84 -9.97
C VAL A 93 -13.25 3.21 -11.32
N ARG A 94 -14.01 3.48 -12.38
CA ARG A 94 -13.72 2.98 -13.74
C ARG A 94 -12.95 4.04 -14.54
N SER A 95 -11.64 3.82 -14.64
CA SER A 95 -10.63 4.35 -15.59
C SER A 95 -10.72 5.82 -16.05
N PRO A 96 -9.77 6.71 -15.65
CA PRO A 96 -9.56 7.99 -16.31
C PRO A 96 -8.74 7.90 -17.61
N PHE A 97 -8.53 6.70 -18.18
CA PHE A 97 -7.80 6.54 -19.45
C PHE A 97 -8.72 6.91 -20.63
N THR A 98 -8.77 8.21 -20.92
CA THR A 98 -9.07 8.78 -22.24
C THR A 98 -7.96 9.75 -22.60
#